data_AF-A0A246EIV3-F1
#
_entry.id   AF-A0A246EIV3-F1
#
_cell.length_a   1.000
_cell.length_b   1.000
_cell.length_c   1.000
_cell.angle_alpha   90.00
_cell.angle_beta   90.00
_cell.angle_gamma   90.00
#
_symmetry.space_group_name_H-M   'P 1'
#
loop_
_entity.id
_entity.type
_entity.pdbx_description
1 polymer ?
#
loop_
_entity_poly.entity_id
_entity_poly.type
_entity_poly.pdbx_seq_one_letter_code
_entity_poly.pdbx_strand_id
1 'polypeptide(L)'
;MNKNKIVLFLISLFAFTACSSIDEYLPSFLTEGSTPAAIQEAVASRVNPEKEIYALASAQISKSGSIIAQSRANKQASETLNKEIRKEIEALYRGNLDEMDAFSKSVITPVFSDLVTYSTDLAMKKVTQKGAWEDSEKIYTLLAVERNEVTTAADKVFKKFVEDASKNLGNAAK
;
A
#
# COMPACT_ATOMS: atom_id res chain seq x y z
N MET A 1 -51.63 -0.31 -41.81
CA MET A 1 -51.31 -0.91 -40.48
C MET A 1 -50.73 -2.29 -40.75
N ASN A 2 -49.48 -2.67 -40.45
CA ASN A 2 -48.55 -2.28 -39.39
C ASN A 2 -47.11 -2.25 -39.94
N LYS A 3 -46.59 -1.06 -40.23
CA LYS A 3 -45.15 -0.80 -40.35
C LYS A 3 -44.70 -0.37 -38.95
N ASN A 4 -44.21 -1.28 -38.10
CA ASN A 4 -43.49 -0.97 -36.84
C ASN A 4 -43.18 -2.20 -35.96
N LYS A 5 -42.50 -3.24 -36.47
CA LYS A 5 -42.05 -4.36 -35.61
C LYS A 5 -40.66 -4.95 -35.93
N ILE A 6 -39.81 -4.24 -36.68
CA ILE A 6 -38.46 -4.74 -37.05
C ILE A 6 -37.32 -3.79 -36.62
N VAL A 7 -37.62 -2.67 -35.96
CA VAL A 7 -36.60 -1.69 -35.51
C VAL A 7 -36.43 -1.67 -33.98
N LEU A 8 -36.83 -2.76 -33.30
CA LEU A 8 -36.64 -2.89 -31.84
C LEU A 8 -35.66 -4.01 -31.46
N PHE A 9 -34.76 -4.37 -32.37
CA PHE A 9 -33.70 -5.37 -32.13
C PHE A 9 -32.29 -4.89 -32.48
N LEU A 10 -32.13 -3.60 -32.86
CA LEU A 10 -30.84 -3.03 -33.28
C LEU A 10 -30.31 -1.93 -32.34
N ILE A 11 -30.99 -1.66 -31.22
CA ILE A 11 -30.54 -0.67 -30.20
C ILE A 11 -30.04 -1.36 -28.91
N SER A 12 -29.97 -2.69 -28.87
CA SER A 12 -29.40 -3.44 -27.73
C SER A 12 -27.93 -3.84 -27.89
N LEU A 13 -27.23 -3.39 -28.93
CA LEU A 13 -25.80 -3.72 -29.15
C LEU A 13 -24.81 -2.57 -28.90
N PHE A 14 -25.27 -1.41 -28.41
CA PHE A 14 -24.41 -0.24 -28.14
C PHE A 14 -24.41 0.21 -26.67
N ALA A 15 -24.63 -0.72 -25.74
CA ALA A 15 -24.54 -0.47 -24.30
C ALA A 15 -23.43 -1.27 -23.60
N PHE A 16 -22.32 -1.59 -24.29
CA PHE A 16 -21.03 -1.77 -23.63
C PHE A 16 -20.24 -0.47 -23.75
N THR A 17 -20.75 0.52 -23.02
CA THR A 17 -19.95 1.64 -22.54
C THR A 17 -18.73 1.07 -21.83
N ALA A 18 -17.57 1.48 -22.31
CA ALA A 18 -16.31 1.57 -21.62
C ALA A 18 -16.39 1.33 -20.09
N CYS A 19 -16.05 0.12 -19.66
CA CYS A 19 -15.42 -0.11 -18.36
C CYS A 19 -13.91 -0.22 -18.59
N SER A 20 -13.32 0.77 -19.25
CA SER A 20 -11.88 0.95 -19.33
C SER A 20 -11.49 2.01 -18.30
N SER A 21 -11.29 1.60 -17.04
CA SER A 21 -10.45 2.27 -16.02
C SER A 21 -10.85 1.87 -14.59
N ILE A 22 -10.54 0.65 -14.16
CA ILE A 22 -10.37 0.33 -12.72
C ILE A 22 -9.05 -0.43 -12.49
N ASP A 23 -8.50 -1.07 -13.51
CA ASP A 23 -7.22 -1.80 -13.42
C ASP A 23 -5.99 -0.94 -13.11
N GLU A 24 -6.07 0.39 -13.22
CA GLU A 24 -4.91 1.27 -13.05
C GLU A 24 -4.66 1.75 -11.61
N TYR A 25 -5.61 1.51 -10.70
CA TYR A 25 -5.49 1.90 -9.28
C TYR A 25 -5.52 0.72 -8.30
N LEU A 26 -5.65 -0.50 -8.82
CA LEU A 26 -5.51 -1.71 -8.02
C LEU A 26 -4.02 -2.11 -8.03
N PRO A 27 -3.35 -2.15 -6.86
CA PRO A 27 -1.98 -2.60 -6.81
C PRO A 27 -1.89 -4.01 -7.40
N SER A 28 -0.80 -4.29 -8.13
CA SER A 28 -0.53 -5.47 -8.96
C SER A 28 -0.61 -6.84 -8.27
N PHE A 29 -1.16 -6.92 -7.05
CA PHE A 29 -1.44 -8.15 -6.31
C PHE A 29 -2.81 -8.75 -6.62
N LEU A 30 -3.72 -8.01 -7.28
CA LEU A 30 -5.04 -8.52 -7.65
C LEU A 30 -5.07 -9.25 -9.00
N THR A 31 -3.96 -9.22 -9.75
CA THR A 31 -3.82 -9.88 -11.05
C THR A 31 -3.08 -11.21 -10.95
N GLU A 32 -3.61 -12.16 -10.18
CA GLU A 32 -3.53 -13.59 -10.48
C GLU A 32 -4.81 -14.22 -9.93
N GLY A 33 -5.59 -14.93 -10.75
CA GLY A 33 -6.94 -15.44 -10.44
C GLY A 33 -7.03 -16.46 -9.30
N SER A 34 -6.61 -16.12 -8.08
CA SER A 34 -6.35 -17.06 -6.98
C SER A 34 -6.90 -16.66 -5.60
N THR A 35 -7.59 -15.51 -5.50
CA THR A 35 -8.29 -15.05 -4.29
C THR A 35 -9.81 -15.15 -4.50
N PRO A 36 -10.54 -15.96 -3.70
CA PRO A 36 -11.99 -16.13 -3.84
C PRO A 36 -12.78 -14.82 -3.73
N ALA A 37 -13.91 -14.72 -4.44
CA ALA A 37 -14.76 -13.53 -4.43
C ALA A 37 -15.18 -13.09 -3.02
N ALA A 38 -15.53 -14.05 -2.15
CA ALA A 38 -15.88 -13.78 -0.76
C ALA A 38 -14.74 -13.09 0.02
N ILE A 39 -13.48 -13.40 -0.29
CA ILE A 39 -12.32 -12.74 0.33
C ILE A 39 -12.14 -11.34 -0.24
N GLN A 40 -12.33 -11.15 -1.55
CA GLN A 40 -12.26 -9.83 -2.18
C GLN A 40 -13.30 -8.86 -1.61
N GLU A 41 -14.54 -9.31 -1.45
CA GLU A 41 -15.62 -8.54 -0.82
C GLU A 41 -15.32 -8.22 0.65
N ALA A 42 -14.79 -9.19 1.38
CA ALA A 42 -14.40 -9.00 2.77
C ALA A 42 -13.22 -8.02 2.93
N VAL A 43 -12.31 -7.95 1.96
CA VAL A 43 -11.24 -6.94 1.91
C VAL A 43 -11.85 -5.57 1.62
N ALA A 44 -12.64 -5.44 0.55
CA ALA A 44 -13.23 -4.18 0.12
C ALA A 44 -14.12 -3.51 1.20
N SER A 45 -14.74 -4.31 2.06
CA SER A 45 -15.56 -3.81 3.19
C SER A 45 -14.74 -3.37 4.41
N ARG A 46 -13.43 -3.66 4.47
CA ARG A 46 -12.59 -3.44 5.66
C ARG A 46 -11.44 -2.47 5.47
N VAL A 47 -11.10 -2.14 4.23
CA VAL A 47 -10.05 -1.17 3.91
C VAL A 47 -10.56 -0.07 3.01
N ASN A 48 -10.04 1.13 3.22
CA ASN A 48 -10.22 2.26 2.31
C ASN A 48 -8.89 2.55 1.59
N PRO A 49 -8.73 2.17 0.30
CA PRO A 49 -7.46 2.35 -0.43
C PRO A 49 -6.97 3.81 -0.52
N GLU A 50 -7.89 4.77 -0.45
CA GLU A 50 -7.57 6.21 -0.47
C GLU A 50 -6.93 6.68 0.84
N LYS A 51 -7.22 5.99 1.96
CA LYS A 51 -6.76 6.36 3.30
C LYS A 51 -5.76 5.39 3.90
N GLU A 52 -5.66 4.19 3.36
CA GLU A 52 -4.88 3.09 3.92
C GLU A 52 -4.00 2.45 2.85
N ILE A 53 -2.77 2.12 3.25
CA ILE A 53 -1.92 1.18 2.52
C ILE A 53 -2.21 -0.19 3.11
N TYR A 54 -2.52 -1.18 2.27
CA TYR A 54 -2.87 -2.52 2.73
C TYR A 54 -2.19 -3.61 1.91
N ALA A 55 -2.06 -4.78 2.51
CA ALA A 55 -1.55 -5.98 1.86
C ALA A 55 -2.40 -7.19 2.25
N LEU A 56 -2.82 -7.95 1.25
CA LEU A 56 -3.42 -9.27 1.40
C LEU A 56 -2.41 -10.33 0.99
N ALA A 57 -2.18 -11.32 1.84
CA ALA A 57 -1.38 -12.50 1.48
C ALA A 57 -2.09 -13.78 1.90
N SER A 58 -1.69 -14.90 1.31
CA SER A 58 -2.26 -16.21 1.64
C SER A 58 -1.20 -17.31 1.71
N ALA A 59 -1.48 -18.37 2.46
CA ALA A 59 -0.63 -19.54 2.55
C ALA A 59 -1.45 -20.82 2.59
N GLN A 60 -0.96 -21.86 1.91
CA GLN A 60 -1.63 -23.16 1.83
C GLN A 60 -1.57 -23.92 3.16
N ILE A 61 -2.73 -24.43 3.58
CA ILE A 61 -2.90 -25.25 4.79
C ILE A 61 -2.23 -26.62 4.62
N SER A 62 -2.38 -27.24 3.45
CA SER A 62 -1.88 -28.60 3.15
C SER A 62 -0.37 -28.78 3.34
N LYS A 63 0.41 -27.68 3.27
CA LYS A 63 1.86 -27.72 3.42
C LYS A 63 2.35 -27.80 4.87
N SER A 64 1.55 -27.36 5.84
CA SER A 64 2.05 -27.15 7.21
C SER A 64 0.99 -27.05 8.31
N GLY A 65 -0.28 -27.25 8.00
CA GLY A 65 -1.41 -27.01 8.91
C GLY A 65 -1.73 -25.53 9.10
N SER A 66 -2.90 -25.26 9.69
CA SER A 66 -3.50 -23.92 9.78
C SER A 66 -2.64 -22.93 10.58
N ILE A 67 -2.05 -23.32 11.72
CA ILE A 67 -1.22 -22.40 12.54
C ILE A 67 0.01 -21.90 11.78
N ILE A 68 0.71 -22.80 11.08
CA ILE A 68 1.92 -22.43 10.32
C ILE A 68 1.54 -21.69 9.04
N ALA A 69 0.43 -22.05 8.40
CA ALA A 69 -0.10 -21.31 7.26
C ALA A 69 -0.45 -19.86 7.66
N GLN A 70 -1.14 -19.65 8.78
CA GLN A 70 -1.43 -18.31 9.32
C GLN A 70 -0.15 -17.50 9.57
N SER A 71 0.87 -18.11 10.19
CA SER A 71 2.16 -17.47 10.41
C SER A 71 2.84 -17.04 9.10
N ARG A 72 2.81 -17.92 8.07
CA ARG A 72 3.36 -17.63 6.74
C ARG A 72 2.60 -16.52 6.03
N ALA A 73 1.26 -16.55 6.06
CA ALA A 73 0.42 -15.51 5.48
C ALA A 73 0.68 -14.16 6.16
N ASN A 74 0.80 -14.12 7.49
CA ASN A 74 1.15 -12.91 8.23
C ASN A 74 2.52 -12.36 7.83
N LYS A 75 3.53 -13.23 7.73
CA LYS A 75 4.88 -12.83 7.31
C LYS A 75 4.86 -12.23 5.90
N GLN A 76 4.22 -12.89 4.95
CA GLN A 76 4.15 -12.41 3.56
C GLN A 76 3.36 -11.09 3.44
N ALA A 77 2.24 -10.96 4.17
CA ALA A 77 1.48 -9.71 4.21
C ALA A 77 2.33 -8.57 4.81
N SER A 78 3.07 -8.85 5.89
CA SER A 78 3.95 -7.87 6.55
C SER A 78 5.11 -7.43 5.65
N GLU A 79 5.79 -8.38 4.98
CA GLU A 79 6.86 -8.08 4.03
C GLU A 79 6.36 -7.28 2.83
N THR A 80 5.15 -7.58 2.34
CA THR A 80 4.52 -6.85 1.24
C THR A 80 4.15 -5.43 1.67
N LEU A 81 3.48 -5.30 2.83
CA LEU A 81 3.09 -3.99 3.35
C LEU A 81 4.30 -3.11 3.68
N ASN A 82 5.38 -3.69 4.22
CA ASN A 82 6.64 -2.99 4.46
C ASN A 82 7.20 -2.37 3.17
N LYS A 83 7.20 -3.12 2.06
CA LYS A 83 7.66 -2.62 0.76
C LYS A 83 6.81 -1.46 0.25
N GLU A 84 5.48 -1.56 0.36
CA GLU A 84 4.59 -0.48 -0.09
C GLU A 84 4.71 0.78 0.78
N ILE A 85 4.80 0.63 2.11
CA ILE A 85 5.08 1.76 3.01
C ILE A 85 6.43 2.40 2.67
N ARG A 86 7.47 1.59 2.41
CA ARG A 86 8.79 2.10 2.04
C ARG A 86 8.73 2.95 0.78
N LYS A 87 8.02 2.49 -0.26
CA LYS A 87 7.84 3.26 -1.51
C LYS A 87 7.17 4.61 -1.26
N GLU A 88 6.11 4.64 -0.45
CA GLU A 88 5.40 5.88 -0.09
C GLU A 88 6.35 6.86 0.61
N ILE A 89 7.13 6.37 1.58
CA ILE A 89 8.10 7.20 2.32
C ILE A 89 9.23 7.70 1.40
N GLU A 90 9.74 6.86 0.52
CA GLU A 90 10.73 7.27 -0.49
C GLU A 90 10.19 8.38 -1.39
N ALA A 91 8.91 8.29 -1.81
CA ALA A 91 8.27 9.32 -2.61
C ALA A 91 8.11 10.64 -1.82
N LEU A 92 7.66 10.58 -0.57
CA LEU A 92 7.55 11.75 0.30
C LEU A 92 8.90 12.45 0.48
N TYR A 93 9.96 11.70 0.76
CA TYR A 93 11.29 12.28 0.94
C TYR A 93 11.89 12.82 -0.35
N ARG A 94 11.63 12.18 -1.50
CA ARG A 94 12.03 12.74 -2.80
C ARG A 94 11.34 14.07 -3.06
N GLY A 95 10.05 14.18 -2.77
CA GLY A 95 9.31 15.45 -2.84
C GLY A 95 9.95 16.54 -1.97
N ASN A 96 10.25 16.23 -0.71
CA ASN A 96 10.94 17.16 0.18
C ASN A 96 12.32 17.56 -0.35
N LEU A 97 13.08 16.60 -0.89
CA LEU A 97 14.38 16.88 -1.46
C LEU A 97 14.24 17.81 -2.67
N ASP A 98 13.29 17.59 -3.57
CA ASP A 98 13.17 18.39 -4.80
C ASP A 98 13.05 19.90 -4.51
N GLU A 99 12.36 20.26 -3.42
CA GLU A 99 12.17 21.64 -2.93
C GLU A 99 13.41 22.26 -2.26
N MET A 100 14.43 21.46 -1.94
CA MET A 100 15.63 21.92 -1.23
C MET A 100 16.70 22.53 -2.15
N ASP A 101 17.48 23.45 -1.60
CA ASP A 101 18.70 23.96 -2.23
C ASP A 101 19.81 22.88 -2.30
N ALA A 102 20.82 23.11 -3.13
CA ALA A 102 21.88 22.14 -3.38
C ALA A 102 22.68 21.77 -2.12
N PHE A 103 22.90 22.72 -1.20
CA PHE A 103 23.61 22.45 0.04
C PHE A 103 22.77 21.55 0.95
N SER A 104 21.50 21.90 1.19
CA SER A 104 20.59 21.09 2.00
C SER A 104 20.45 19.66 1.45
N LYS A 105 20.32 19.51 0.13
CA LYS A 105 20.33 18.19 -0.55
C LYS A 105 21.58 17.38 -0.24
N SER A 106 22.75 18.03 -0.26
CA SER A 106 24.04 17.37 -0.02
C SER A 106 24.19 16.85 1.42
N VAL A 107 23.50 17.47 2.38
CA VAL A 107 23.48 17.03 3.79
C VAL A 107 22.61 15.80 3.98
N ILE A 108 21.46 15.74 3.29
CA ILE A 108 20.47 14.66 3.49
C ILE A 108 20.77 13.42 2.64
N THR A 109 21.22 13.61 1.40
CA THR A 109 21.43 12.51 0.42
C THR A 109 22.23 11.33 1.00
N PRO A 110 23.33 11.53 1.76
CA PRO A 110 24.10 10.42 2.32
C PRO A 110 23.33 9.54 3.30
N VAL A 111 22.33 10.08 4.00
CA VAL A 111 21.55 9.36 5.03
C VAL A 111 20.16 8.97 4.56
N PHE A 112 19.81 9.26 3.29
CA PHE A 112 18.46 9.09 2.77
C PHE A 112 17.89 7.69 3.03
N SER A 113 18.68 6.64 2.73
CA SER A 113 18.24 5.24 2.93
C SER A 113 17.98 4.91 4.41
N ASP A 114 18.76 5.47 5.32
CA ASP A 114 18.62 5.24 6.76
C ASP A 114 17.37 5.94 7.28
N LEU A 115 17.11 7.17 6.83
CA LEU A 115 15.88 7.90 7.16
C LEU A 115 14.65 7.14 6.66
N VAL A 116 14.66 6.66 5.42
CA VAL A 116 13.58 5.84 4.85
C VAL A 116 13.35 4.59 5.69
N THR A 117 14.42 3.87 6.03
CA THR A 117 14.36 2.63 6.80
C THR A 117 13.77 2.88 8.18
N TYR A 118 14.28 3.87 8.92
CA TYR A 118 13.79 4.18 10.26
C TYR A 118 12.32 4.64 10.25
N SER A 119 11.92 5.44 9.26
CA SER A 119 10.53 5.90 9.12
C SER A 119 9.59 4.74 8.79
N THR A 120 10.03 3.82 7.94
CA THR A 120 9.29 2.59 7.61
C THR A 120 9.09 1.75 8.87
N ASP A 121 10.14 1.55 9.68
CA ASP A 121 10.04 0.79 10.93
C ASP A 121 9.08 1.44 11.93
N LEU A 122 9.04 2.76 12.01
CA LEU A 122 8.08 3.48 12.84
C LEU A 122 6.64 3.31 12.33
N ALA A 123 6.42 3.40 11.02
CA ALA A 123 5.11 3.19 10.41
C ALA A 123 4.63 1.74 10.56
N MET A 124 5.52 0.75 10.44
CA MET A 124 5.21 -0.66 10.63
C MET A 124 4.68 -0.99 12.04
N LYS A 125 5.06 -0.20 13.06
CA LYS A 125 4.51 -0.33 14.42
C LYS A 125 3.03 0.08 14.53
N LYS A 126 2.49 0.76 13.52
CA LYS A 126 1.09 1.21 13.44
C LYS A 126 0.21 0.30 12.61
N VAL A 127 0.79 -0.76 12.02
CA VAL A 127 0.05 -1.74 11.23
C VAL A 127 -0.97 -2.47 12.10
N THR A 128 -2.16 -2.66 11.54
CA THR A 128 -3.24 -3.42 12.15
C THR A 128 -3.64 -4.58 11.26
N GLN A 129 -4.01 -5.71 11.88
CA GLN A 129 -4.63 -6.81 11.16
C GLN A 129 -6.13 -6.53 11.04
N LYS A 130 -6.59 -6.25 9.82
CA LYS A 130 -8.00 -5.97 9.52
C LYS A 130 -8.79 -7.24 9.22
N GLY A 131 -8.11 -8.33 8.87
CA GLY A 131 -8.79 -9.62 8.65
C GLY A 131 -7.87 -10.81 8.61
N ALA A 132 -8.44 -11.94 9.00
CA ALA A 132 -7.94 -13.27 8.71
C ALA A 132 -9.13 -14.15 8.32
N TRP A 133 -8.97 -14.91 7.26
CA TRP A 133 -9.99 -15.82 6.74
C TRP A 133 -9.36 -17.13 6.33
N GLU A 134 -10.16 -18.19 6.34
CA GLU A 134 -9.74 -19.53 5.99
C GLU A 134 -10.74 -20.09 4.98
N ASP A 135 -10.24 -20.68 3.90
CA ASP A 135 -11.00 -21.59 3.04
C ASP A 135 -10.43 -23.01 3.15
N SER A 136 -10.91 -23.95 2.34
CA SER A 136 -10.46 -25.35 2.40
C SER A 136 -8.99 -25.57 2.05
N GLU A 137 -8.33 -24.60 1.41
CA GLU A 137 -6.98 -24.73 0.89
C GLU A 137 -5.97 -23.78 1.54
N LYS A 138 -6.42 -22.58 1.93
CA LYS A 138 -5.56 -21.46 2.28
C LYS A 138 -6.09 -20.66 3.47
N ILE A 139 -5.15 -20.04 4.16
CA ILE A 139 -5.40 -18.94 5.10
C ILE A 139 -4.98 -17.63 4.45
N TYR A 140 -5.79 -16.60 4.63
CA TYR A 140 -5.59 -15.25 4.13
C TYR A 140 -5.39 -14.29 5.31
N THR A 141 -4.47 -13.34 5.16
CA THR A 141 -4.23 -12.26 6.13
C THR A 141 -4.28 -10.92 5.42
N LEU A 142 -5.09 -10.01 5.95
CA LEU A 142 -5.14 -8.61 5.56
C LEU A 142 -4.53 -7.73 6.64
N LEU A 143 -3.43 -7.07 6.29
CA LEU A 143 -2.80 -6.03 7.10
C LEU A 143 -3.01 -4.67 6.46
N ALA A 144 -3.17 -3.63 7.27
CA ALA A 144 -3.29 -2.26 6.80
C ALA A 144 -2.66 -1.25 7.77
N VAL A 145 -2.26 -0.11 7.23
CA VAL A 145 -1.85 1.08 7.97
C VAL A 145 -2.48 2.32 7.35
N GLU A 146 -2.86 3.30 8.15
CA GLU A 146 -3.34 4.58 7.63
C GLU A 146 -2.20 5.35 6.97
N ARG A 147 -2.45 5.91 5.77
CA ARG A 147 -1.49 6.76 5.06
C ARG A 147 -1.06 7.95 5.91
N ASN A 148 -1.97 8.51 6.72
CA ASN A 148 -1.64 9.61 7.63
C ASN A 148 -0.60 9.22 8.69
N GLU A 149 -0.63 7.99 9.20
CA GLU A 149 0.38 7.48 10.14
C GLU A 149 1.74 7.31 9.45
N VAL A 150 1.75 6.88 8.18
CA VAL A 150 2.95 6.78 7.35
C VAL A 150 3.56 8.16 7.12
N THR A 151 2.76 9.13 6.67
CA THR A 151 3.19 10.52 6.48
C THR A 151 3.71 11.12 7.78
N THR A 152 3.01 10.92 8.90
CA THR A 152 3.42 11.42 10.21
C THR A 152 4.76 10.83 10.66
N ALA A 153 4.99 9.54 10.43
CA ALA A 153 6.26 8.88 10.75
C ALA A 153 7.41 9.46 9.92
N ALA A 154 7.21 9.62 8.61
CA ALA A 154 8.18 10.21 7.69
C ALA A 154 8.50 11.66 8.08
N ASP A 155 7.48 12.50 8.23
CA ASP A 155 7.63 13.90 8.62
C ASP A 155 8.42 14.08 9.90
N LYS A 156 8.09 13.30 10.93
CA LYS A 156 8.74 13.37 12.23
C LYS A 156 10.22 13.06 12.14
N VAL A 157 10.59 12.01 11.40
CA VAL A 157 11.99 11.58 11.25
C VAL A 157 12.77 12.60 10.44
N PHE A 158 12.22 13.04 9.31
CA PHE A 158 12.86 14.01 8.42
C PHE A 158 13.11 15.35 9.09
N LYS A 159 12.06 15.94 9.70
CA LYS A 159 12.16 17.24 10.41
C LYS A 159 13.19 17.17 11.53
N LYS A 160 13.15 16.11 12.34
CA LYS A 160 14.12 15.91 13.42
C LYS A 160 15.56 15.82 12.91
N PHE A 161 15.80 15.09 11.82
CA PHE A 161 17.14 15.01 11.23
C PHE A 161 17.63 16.39 10.76
N VAL A 162 16.78 17.15 10.05
CA VAL A 162 17.12 18.49 9.55
C VAL A 162 17.41 19.45 10.71
N GLU A 163 16.60 19.45 11.76
CA GLU A 163 16.81 20.25 12.97
C GLU A 163 18.14 19.92 13.64
N ASP A 164 18.44 18.64 13.83
CA ASP A 164 19.67 18.19 14.47
C ASP A 164 20.91 18.53 13.59
N ALA A 165 20.81 18.38 12.26
CA ALA A 165 21.87 18.77 11.32
C ALA A 165 22.13 20.29 11.33
N SER A 166 21.07 21.10 11.30
CA SER A 166 21.16 22.55 11.37
C SER A 166 21.81 23.02 12.67
N LYS A 167 21.45 22.40 13.80
CA LYS A 167 22.06 22.70 15.11
C LYS A 167 23.54 22.37 15.12
N ASN A 168 23.94 21.23 14.56
CA ASN A 168 25.35 20.82 14.50
C ASN A 168 26.18 21.77 13.63
N LEU A 169 25.66 22.19 12.48
CA LEU A 169 26.31 23.21 11.63
C LEU A 169 26.48 24.54 12.37
N GLY A 170 25.43 25.00 13.07
CA GLY A 170 25.50 26.23 13.87
C GLY A 170 26.52 26.16 15.01
N ASN A 171 26.76 24.98 15.57
CA ASN A 171 27.80 24.77 16.58
C ASN A 171 29.22 24.72 15.99
N ALA A 172 29.38 24.21 14.76
CA ALA A 172 30.69 24.14 14.10
C ALA A 172 31.23 25.52 13.66
N ALA A 173 30.36 26.52 13.55
CA ALA A 173 30.72 27.90 13.21
C ALA A 173 31.07 28.77 14.43
N LYS A 174 31.03 28.22 15.65
CA LYS A 174 31.40 28.90 16.91
C LYS A 174 32.80 28.49 17.34
#